data_AF-A0A968H526-F1
#
_entry.id   AF-A0A968H526-F1
#
_cell.length_a   1.000
_cell.length_b   1.000
_cell.length_c   1.000
_cell.angle_alpha   90.00
_cell.angle_beta   90.00
_cell.angle_gamma   90.00
#
_symmetry.space_group_name_H-M   'P 1'
#
loop_
_entity.id
_entity.type
_entity.pdbx_description
1 polymer ?
#
loop_
_entity_poly.entity_id
_entity_poly.type
_entity_poly.pdbx_seq_one_letter_code
_entity_poly.pdbx_strand_id
1 'polypeptide(L)'
;MQRNSPGAGTLPGGAGHWRCNTGRDSSQHPGSDDFSAARQGMITAAVILAAGFSNRMGQDKALLELGGMGALERLVNRYQAAGISRISVVAGRNYEALQQLDLPVTLLHNQQPETGMFSSVRIGVVQLTEDVETFFVQPVDCPLVRVSTLHRLQEELQQRDVDALIPCCNGRKGHPPLLKAFLRERIAGYGGQDGLRGLLAGCSIGLVAVPDQGVLLGMNTPEQFQQLCRYLAEQAG
;
A
#
# COMPACT_ATOMS: atom_id res chain seq x y z
N MET A 1 -34.11 -27.79 58.07
CA MET A 1 -34.64 -27.91 56.69
C MET A 1 -33.60 -27.26 55.76
N GLN A 2 -32.72 -28.08 55.18
CA GLN A 2 -32.65 -28.44 53.73
C GLN A 2 -32.22 -27.24 52.85
N ARG A 3 -30.95 -27.14 52.42
CA ARG A 3 -30.26 -27.79 51.26
C ARG A 3 -30.83 -27.39 49.88
N ASN A 4 -30.05 -26.61 49.10
CA ASN A 4 -29.25 -27.09 47.97
C ASN A 4 -28.54 -25.94 47.21
N SER A 5 -27.27 -26.16 46.86
CA SER A 5 -26.55 -25.56 45.70
C SER A 5 -26.57 -26.62 44.56
N PRO A 6 -25.88 -26.47 43.38
CA PRO A 6 -25.27 -25.32 42.70
C PRO A 6 -25.57 -25.25 41.17
N GLY A 7 -25.05 -24.23 40.48
CA GLY A 7 -24.81 -24.22 39.02
C GLY A 7 -24.07 -22.94 38.64
N ALA A 8 -22.74 -22.92 38.46
CA ALA A 8 -21.96 -23.44 37.33
C ALA A 8 -22.39 -22.82 35.99
N GLY A 9 -21.76 -21.68 35.65
CA GLY A 9 -21.78 -21.08 34.32
C GLY A 9 -20.39 -20.59 33.99
N THR A 10 -19.54 -21.48 33.49
CA THR A 10 -18.25 -21.19 32.87
C THR A 10 -18.47 -21.03 31.38
N LEU A 11 -17.98 -19.96 30.75
CA LEU A 11 -17.58 -19.91 29.34
C LEU A 11 -16.52 -18.80 29.13
N PRO A 12 -15.67 -18.91 28.10
CA PRO A 12 -14.22 -18.77 28.25
C PRO A 12 -13.63 -17.63 27.40
N GLY A 13 -12.30 -17.46 27.50
CA GLY A 13 -11.53 -16.38 26.89
C GLY A 13 -11.19 -16.56 25.39
N GLY A 14 -10.33 -15.67 24.90
CA GLY A 14 -9.73 -15.79 23.58
C GLY A 14 -9.21 -14.46 23.02
N ALA A 15 -7.97 -14.10 23.36
CA ALA A 15 -7.22 -13.12 22.60
C ALA A 15 -7.06 -13.63 21.15
N GLY A 16 -7.57 -12.87 20.19
CA GLY A 16 -7.59 -13.23 18.77
C GLY A 16 -6.20 -13.24 18.14
N HIS A 17 -5.47 -14.33 18.35
CA HIS A 17 -4.23 -14.66 17.66
C HIS A 17 -4.60 -15.24 16.30
N TRP A 18 -4.60 -14.41 15.26
CA TRP A 18 -4.84 -14.87 13.89
C TRP A 18 -3.60 -15.60 13.40
N ARG A 19 -3.64 -16.95 13.44
CA ARG A 19 -2.57 -17.81 12.94
C ARG A 19 -2.62 -17.88 11.41
N CYS A 20 -1.45 -17.72 10.79
CA CYS A 20 -1.22 -18.05 9.39
C CYS A 20 -1.40 -19.57 9.20
N ASN A 21 -2.28 -19.99 8.29
CA ASN A 21 -2.44 -21.39 7.96
C ASN A 21 -1.48 -21.77 6.82
N THR A 22 -0.66 -22.80 7.04
CA THR A 22 0.20 -23.42 6.02
C THR A 22 -0.32 -24.83 5.78
N GLY A 23 -1.05 -25.04 4.68
CA GLY A 23 -1.52 -26.36 4.28
C GLY A 23 -1.42 -26.54 2.77
N ARG A 24 -0.53 -27.43 2.33
CA ARG A 24 -0.62 -28.18 1.06
C ARG A 24 -1.39 -29.47 1.35
N ASP A 25 -2.27 -29.91 0.46
CA ASP A 25 -1.99 -31.08 -0.40
C ASP A 25 -3.01 -31.29 -1.55
N SER A 26 -2.42 -31.75 -2.66
CA SER A 26 -2.78 -32.43 -3.92
C SER A 26 -4.20 -32.69 -4.47
N SER A 27 -4.26 -32.39 -5.78
CA SER A 27 -4.74 -33.22 -6.92
C SER A 27 -6.23 -33.32 -7.29
N GLN A 28 -6.58 -32.82 -8.49
CA GLN A 28 -6.97 -33.62 -9.68
C GLN A 28 -7.34 -32.73 -10.88
N HIS A 29 -6.85 -33.08 -12.08
CA HIS A 29 -7.30 -32.59 -13.41
C HIS A 29 -8.38 -33.53 -13.96
N PRO A 30 -9.29 -33.07 -14.85
CA PRO A 30 -9.05 -33.25 -16.30
C PRO A 30 -9.62 -32.14 -17.20
N GLY A 31 -9.21 -32.13 -18.47
CA GLY A 31 -10.03 -31.63 -19.58
C GLY A 31 -9.48 -30.41 -20.33
N SER A 32 -8.76 -30.67 -21.41
CA SER A 32 -8.45 -29.75 -22.49
C SER A 32 -9.71 -29.18 -23.13
N ASP A 33 -9.78 -27.87 -23.30
CA ASP A 33 -10.07 -27.25 -24.60
C ASP A 33 -9.74 -25.76 -24.57
N ASP A 34 -9.27 -25.34 -25.74
CA ASP A 34 -8.63 -24.11 -26.13
C ASP A 34 -9.53 -22.87 -25.97
N PHE A 35 -9.14 -21.94 -25.10
CA PHE A 35 -9.34 -20.50 -25.32
C PHE A 35 -8.21 -19.75 -24.61
N SER A 36 -7.13 -19.57 -25.36
CA SER A 36 -6.15 -18.49 -25.18
C SER A 36 -6.83 -17.11 -25.25
N ALA A 37 -7.65 -16.78 -24.25
CA ALA A 37 -7.83 -15.41 -23.82
C ALA A 37 -6.72 -15.17 -22.80
N ALA A 38 -5.54 -14.78 -23.26
CA ALA A 38 -4.58 -14.10 -22.40
C ALA A 38 -5.37 -12.96 -21.75
N ARG A 39 -5.73 -13.12 -20.47
CA ARG A 39 -6.36 -12.03 -19.71
C ARG A 39 -5.37 -10.89 -19.82
N GLN A 40 -5.72 -9.87 -20.61
CA GLN A 40 -5.00 -8.60 -20.58
C GLN A 40 -4.96 -8.23 -19.09
N GLY A 41 -3.75 -8.15 -18.53
CA GLY A 41 -3.59 -7.92 -17.10
C GLY A 41 -4.36 -6.67 -16.71
N MET A 42 -4.98 -6.70 -15.52
CA MET A 42 -5.74 -5.55 -15.02
C MET A 42 -4.88 -4.30 -15.12
N ILE A 43 -5.42 -3.20 -15.63
CA ILE A 43 -4.62 -1.98 -15.69
C ILE A 43 -4.47 -1.41 -14.28
N THR A 44 -3.23 -1.43 -13.78
CA THR A 44 -2.89 -0.95 -12.44
C THR A 44 -2.24 0.43 -12.50
N ALA A 45 -2.64 1.32 -11.60
CA ALA A 45 -2.02 2.62 -11.38
C ALA A 45 -1.32 2.71 -10.01
N ALA A 46 -0.57 3.78 -9.79
CA ALA A 46 0.00 4.13 -8.50
C ALA A 46 -0.30 5.59 -8.15
N VAL A 47 -0.80 5.82 -6.94
CA VAL A 47 -0.97 7.15 -6.35
C VAL A 47 0.07 7.32 -5.26
N ILE A 48 1.11 8.10 -5.55
CA ILE A 48 2.20 8.41 -4.62
C ILE A 48 1.86 9.70 -3.85
N LEU A 49 1.85 9.63 -2.52
CA LEU A 49 1.53 10.75 -1.63
C LEU A 49 2.81 11.43 -1.18
N ALA A 50 3.08 12.63 -1.71
CA ALA A 50 4.28 13.42 -1.44
C ALA A 50 3.98 14.83 -0.86
N ALA A 51 2.72 15.11 -0.51
CA ALA A 51 2.28 16.40 0.02
C ALA A 51 2.49 16.60 1.53
N GLY A 52 3.07 15.61 2.22
CA GLY A 52 3.21 15.64 3.68
C GLY A 52 4.23 16.66 4.19
N PHE A 53 3.99 17.18 5.40
CA PHE A 53 4.91 18.09 6.07
C PHE A 53 6.14 17.33 6.60
N SER A 54 7.33 17.75 6.19
CA SER A 54 8.60 17.17 6.64
C SER A 54 9.20 17.88 7.87
N ASN A 55 8.33 18.37 8.78
CA ASN A 55 8.70 19.26 9.88
C ASN A 55 9.78 18.70 10.82
N ARG A 56 9.81 17.37 11.03
CA ARG A 56 10.80 16.72 11.91
C ARG A 56 12.15 16.46 11.24
N MET A 57 12.17 16.37 9.91
CA MET A 57 13.37 16.08 9.12
C MET A 57 14.08 17.37 8.66
N GLY A 58 13.38 18.50 8.61
CA GLY A 58 13.92 19.77 8.12
C GLY A 58 14.21 19.79 6.60
N GLN A 59 14.02 18.66 5.93
CA GLN A 59 14.26 18.45 4.49
C GLN A 59 13.05 17.72 3.88
N ASP A 60 12.78 17.96 2.61
CA ASP A 60 11.69 17.30 1.90
C ASP A 60 12.00 15.81 1.70
N LYS A 61 11.21 14.95 2.35
CA LYS A 61 11.30 13.50 2.26
C LYS A 61 11.30 12.99 0.81
N ALA A 62 10.53 13.60 -0.09
CA ALA A 62 10.47 13.17 -1.49
C ALA A 62 11.83 13.30 -2.20
N LEU A 63 12.64 14.28 -1.78
CA LEU A 63 13.95 14.59 -2.32
C LEU A 63 15.11 13.97 -1.52
N LEU A 64 14.84 13.32 -0.39
CA LEU A 64 15.89 12.67 0.40
C LEU A 64 16.54 11.54 -0.40
N GLU A 65 17.86 11.61 -0.51
CA GLU A 65 18.64 10.61 -1.22
C GLU A 65 18.86 9.35 -0.39
N LEU A 66 18.49 8.21 -0.97
CA LEU A 66 18.68 6.89 -0.41
C LEU A 66 19.57 6.11 -1.36
N GLY A 67 20.83 5.90 -1.00
CA GLY A 67 21.80 5.22 -1.86
C GLY A 67 22.01 5.94 -3.21
N GLY A 68 22.11 7.28 -3.18
CA GLY A 68 22.37 8.12 -4.37
C GLY A 68 21.18 8.40 -5.27
N MET A 69 19.95 8.08 -4.85
CA MET A 69 18.71 8.32 -5.61
C MET A 69 17.63 8.89 -4.70
N GLY A 70 16.92 9.92 -5.17
CA GLY A 70 15.82 10.53 -4.42
C GLY A 70 14.70 9.52 -4.12
N ALA A 71 14.03 9.66 -2.97
CA ALA A 71 12.99 8.72 -2.56
C ALA A 71 11.81 8.63 -3.55
N LEU A 72 11.39 9.78 -4.12
CA LEU A 72 10.34 9.80 -5.14
C LEU A 72 10.79 9.10 -6.44
N GLU A 73 11.97 9.46 -6.93
CA GLU A 73 12.57 8.86 -8.13
C GLU A 73 12.71 7.33 -7.96
N ARG A 74 13.15 6.88 -6.79
CA ARG A 74 13.23 5.46 -6.43
C ARG A 74 11.87 4.78 -6.54
N LEU A 75 10.81 5.38 -5.99
CA LEU A 75 9.47 4.81 -6.08
C LEU A 75 8.99 4.75 -7.53
N VAL A 76 9.16 5.81 -8.31
CA VAL A 76 8.80 5.84 -9.75
C VAL A 76 9.50 4.70 -10.50
N ASN A 77 10.80 4.56 -10.32
CA ASN A 77 11.59 3.48 -10.93
C ASN A 77 11.10 2.08 -10.50
N ARG A 78 10.70 1.89 -9.23
CA ARG A 78 10.15 0.62 -8.73
C ARG A 78 8.78 0.30 -9.36
N TYR A 79 7.90 1.28 -9.49
CA TYR A 79 6.60 1.08 -10.14
C TYR A 79 6.75 0.79 -11.64
N GLN A 80 7.61 1.52 -12.35
CA GLN A 80 7.89 1.25 -13.75
C GLN A 80 8.50 -0.14 -13.96
N ALA A 81 9.45 -0.54 -13.12
CA ALA A 81 10.01 -1.89 -13.15
C ALA A 81 8.96 -2.98 -12.82
N ALA A 82 7.86 -2.62 -12.16
CA ALA A 82 6.71 -3.49 -11.94
C ALA A 82 5.68 -3.48 -13.08
N GLY A 83 5.98 -2.81 -14.21
CA GLY A 83 5.05 -2.66 -15.33
C GLY A 83 3.95 -1.63 -15.11
N ILE A 84 4.06 -0.79 -14.08
CA ILE A 84 3.06 0.23 -13.71
C ILE A 84 3.55 1.60 -14.20
N SER A 85 3.03 2.05 -15.33
CA SER A 85 3.38 3.34 -15.94
C SER A 85 2.42 4.48 -15.56
N ARG A 86 1.21 4.16 -15.07
CA ARG A 86 0.22 5.14 -14.64
C ARG A 86 0.50 5.59 -13.21
N ILE A 87 1.41 6.54 -13.08
CA ILE A 87 1.87 7.02 -11.78
C ILE A 87 1.40 8.47 -11.61
N SER A 88 0.59 8.70 -10.58
CA SER A 88 0.22 10.05 -10.12
C SER A 88 0.96 10.38 -8.84
N VAL A 89 1.58 11.56 -8.78
CA VAL A 89 2.28 12.05 -7.59
C VAL A 89 1.51 13.25 -7.05
N VAL A 90 1.03 13.16 -5.81
CA VAL A 90 0.32 14.27 -5.16
C VAL A 90 1.30 15.03 -4.28
N ALA A 91 1.71 16.21 -4.75
CA ALA A 91 2.61 17.12 -4.07
C ALA A 91 1.84 18.19 -3.28
N GLY A 92 2.53 18.85 -2.34
CA GLY A 92 2.01 19.98 -1.57
C GLY A 92 2.87 21.20 -1.82
N ARG A 93 3.40 21.81 -0.75
CA ARG A 93 4.31 22.97 -0.83
C ARG A 93 5.58 22.72 -1.66
N ASN A 94 5.93 21.46 -1.87
CA ASN A 94 7.07 21.02 -2.68
C ASN A 94 6.76 20.85 -4.17
N TYR A 95 5.55 21.19 -4.63
CA TYR A 95 5.12 21.00 -6.03
C TYR A 95 6.14 21.54 -7.04
N GLU A 96 6.60 22.79 -6.87
CA GLU A 96 7.58 23.40 -7.78
C GLU A 96 8.90 22.64 -7.82
N ALA A 97 9.39 22.17 -6.66
CA ALA A 97 10.62 21.40 -6.56
C ALA A 97 10.48 20.02 -7.22
N LEU A 98 9.35 19.33 -7.02
CA LEU A 98 9.08 18.04 -7.66
C LEU A 98 8.87 18.17 -9.17
N GLN A 99 8.35 19.31 -9.64
CA GLN A 99 8.20 19.59 -11.07
C GLN A 99 9.56 19.66 -11.78
N GLN A 100 10.63 20.09 -11.10
CA GLN A 100 11.97 20.16 -11.70
C GLN A 100 12.64 18.79 -11.91
N LEU A 101 12.10 17.71 -11.33
CA LEU A 101 12.68 16.37 -11.46
C LEU A 101 12.41 15.72 -12.81
N ASP A 102 11.49 16.25 -13.61
CA ASP A 102 11.10 15.75 -14.94
C ASP A 102 10.82 14.22 -14.96
N LEU A 103 10.15 13.73 -13.91
CA LEU A 103 9.79 12.32 -13.79
C LEU A 103 8.59 12.01 -14.70
N PRO A 104 8.51 10.79 -15.27
CA PRO A 104 7.41 10.34 -16.13
C PRO A 104 6.14 10.03 -15.32
N VAL A 105 5.57 11.05 -14.68
CA VAL A 105 4.42 10.95 -13.77
C VAL A 105 3.43 12.08 -14.03
N THR A 106 2.17 11.87 -13.64
CA THR A 106 1.20 12.95 -13.52
C THR A 106 1.38 13.64 -12.17
N LEU A 107 1.95 14.85 -12.16
CA LEU A 107 2.10 15.64 -10.95
C LEU A 107 0.80 16.39 -10.62
N LEU A 108 0.31 16.22 -9.40
CA LEU A 108 -0.91 16.82 -8.88
C LEU A 108 -0.59 17.71 -7.69
N HIS A 109 -1.26 18.85 -7.56
CA HIS A 109 -1.05 19.80 -6.46
C HIS A 109 -2.19 19.73 -5.44
N ASN A 110 -1.89 19.29 -4.22
CA ASN A 110 -2.74 19.52 -3.06
C ASN A 110 -2.41 20.88 -2.44
N GLN A 111 -3.27 21.87 -2.68
CA GLN A 111 -3.12 23.22 -2.15
C GLN A 111 -3.42 23.33 -0.64
N GLN A 112 -4.06 22.31 -0.05
CA GLN A 112 -4.50 22.29 1.35
C GLN A 112 -4.02 21.03 2.09
N PRO A 113 -2.70 20.72 2.10
CA PRO A 113 -2.17 19.50 2.72
C PRO A 113 -2.38 19.43 4.24
N GLU A 114 -2.64 20.56 4.90
CA GLU A 114 -2.98 20.68 6.33
C GLU A 114 -4.29 19.97 6.70
N THR A 115 -5.16 19.70 5.73
CA THR A 115 -6.39 18.93 5.92
C THR A 115 -6.15 17.43 6.13
N GLY A 116 -4.89 16.98 6.07
CA GLY A 116 -4.44 15.64 6.40
C GLY A 116 -4.19 14.76 5.17
N MET A 117 -3.48 13.65 5.36
CA MET A 117 -3.04 12.74 4.28
C MET A 117 -4.19 12.25 3.37
N PHE A 118 -5.40 12.11 3.92
CA PHE A 118 -6.54 11.60 3.17
C PHE A 118 -7.02 12.56 2.07
N SER A 119 -6.82 13.88 2.20
CA SER A 119 -7.13 14.81 1.11
C SER A 119 -6.23 14.56 -0.10
N SER A 120 -4.95 14.25 0.11
CA SER A 120 -4.03 13.85 -0.97
C SER A 120 -4.45 12.54 -1.63
N VAL A 121 -4.92 11.55 -0.84
CA VAL A 121 -5.46 10.30 -1.40
C VAL A 121 -6.64 10.61 -2.34
N ARG A 122 -7.60 11.43 -1.89
CA ARG A 122 -8.75 11.83 -2.71
C ARG A 122 -8.36 12.50 -4.02
N ILE A 123 -7.46 13.48 -3.95
CA ILE A 123 -6.95 14.19 -5.14
C ILE A 123 -6.35 13.18 -6.13
N GLY A 124 -5.51 12.27 -5.64
CA GLY A 124 -4.87 11.28 -6.49
C GLY A 124 -5.83 10.29 -7.14
N VAL A 125 -6.80 9.74 -6.38
CA VAL A 125 -7.71 8.72 -6.92
C VAL A 125 -8.75 9.28 -7.89
N VAL A 126 -9.16 10.55 -7.72
CA VAL A 126 -10.14 11.20 -8.61
C VAL A 126 -9.54 11.47 -10.00
N GLN A 127 -8.20 11.54 -10.10
CA GLN A 127 -7.49 11.77 -11.37
C GLN A 127 -7.15 10.48 -12.12
N LEU A 128 -7.46 9.31 -11.56
CA LEU A 128 -7.26 8.05 -12.26
C LEU A 128 -8.21 7.95 -13.45
N THR A 129 -7.69 7.51 -14.59
CA THR A 129 -8.47 7.27 -15.80
C THR A 129 -9.46 6.11 -15.60
N GLU A 130 -10.57 6.12 -16.34
CA GLU A 130 -11.67 5.16 -16.14
C GLU A 130 -11.32 3.70 -16.42
N ASP A 131 -10.29 3.47 -17.23
CA ASP A 131 -9.78 2.16 -17.58
C ASP A 131 -8.80 1.60 -16.54
N VAL A 132 -8.46 2.35 -15.49
CA VAL A 132 -7.74 1.82 -14.33
C VAL A 132 -8.66 0.89 -13.54
N GLU A 133 -8.25 -0.36 -13.35
CA GLU A 133 -9.02 -1.37 -12.61
C GLU A 133 -8.54 -1.53 -11.17
N THR A 134 -7.28 -1.20 -10.90
CA THR A 134 -6.67 -1.28 -9.57
C THR A 134 -5.64 -0.17 -9.37
N PHE A 135 -5.40 0.24 -8.13
CA PHE A 135 -4.40 1.26 -7.85
C PHE A 135 -3.71 1.06 -6.50
N PHE A 136 -2.41 1.34 -6.47
CA PHE A 136 -1.64 1.43 -5.24
C PHE A 136 -1.82 2.80 -4.58
N VAL A 137 -1.79 2.83 -3.25
CA VAL A 137 -1.64 4.07 -2.48
C VAL A 137 -0.31 4.03 -1.75
N GLN A 138 0.67 4.80 -2.22
CA GLN A 138 2.05 4.76 -1.77
C GLN A 138 2.44 6.05 -1.04
N PRO A 139 2.65 6.01 0.28
CA PRO A 139 3.33 7.10 0.96
C PRO A 139 4.78 7.24 0.48
N VAL A 140 5.23 8.47 0.17
CA VAL A 140 6.62 8.72 -0.27
C VAL A 140 7.64 8.41 0.84
N ASP A 141 7.21 8.43 2.10
CA ASP A 141 8.04 8.12 3.26
C ASP A 141 8.31 6.62 3.44
N CYS A 142 7.68 5.73 2.66
CA CYS A 142 7.98 4.30 2.60
C CYS A 142 8.57 3.89 1.22
N PRO A 143 9.78 4.34 0.86
CA PRO A 143 10.30 4.27 -0.51
C PRO A 143 10.93 2.93 -0.90
N LEU A 144 10.94 1.93 0.00
CA LEU A 144 11.74 0.71 -0.14
C LEU A 144 10.95 -0.54 -0.54
N VAL A 145 9.69 -0.40 -0.93
CA VAL A 145 8.92 -1.55 -1.46
C VAL A 145 9.66 -2.20 -2.63
N ARG A 146 9.75 -3.53 -2.63
CA ARG A 146 10.36 -4.29 -3.71
C ARG A 146 9.39 -4.46 -4.89
N VAL A 147 9.95 -4.53 -6.09
CA VAL A 147 9.19 -4.83 -7.32
C VAL A 147 8.42 -6.15 -7.16
N SER A 148 9.05 -7.20 -6.61
CA SER A 148 8.39 -8.49 -6.38
C SER A 148 7.19 -8.42 -5.44
N THR A 149 7.18 -7.48 -4.47
CA THR A 149 6.02 -7.23 -3.61
C THR A 149 4.86 -6.63 -4.40
N LEU A 150 5.14 -5.69 -5.31
CA LEU A 150 4.11 -5.08 -6.16
C LEU A 150 3.47 -6.12 -7.08
N HIS A 151 4.30 -6.92 -7.77
CA HIS A 151 3.82 -8.04 -8.59
C HIS A 151 2.97 -9.02 -7.79
N ARG A 152 3.45 -9.41 -6.60
CA ARG A 152 2.73 -10.36 -5.74
C ARG A 152 1.35 -9.83 -5.36
N LEU A 153 1.23 -8.55 -5.03
CA LEU A 153 -0.07 -7.95 -4.71
C LEU A 153 -1.00 -7.94 -5.94
N GLN A 154 -0.48 -7.63 -7.13
CA GLN A 154 -1.27 -7.67 -8.36
C GLN A 154 -1.79 -9.09 -8.67
N GLU A 155 -0.92 -10.10 -8.59
CA GLU A 155 -1.28 -11.51 -8.80
C GLU A 155 -2.32 -11.99 -7.80
N GLU A 156 -2.12 -11.69 -6.51
CA GLU A 156 -3.02 -12.12 -5.44
C GLU A 156 -4.40 -11.46 -5.57
N LEU A 157 -4.48 -10.21 -6.02
CA LEU A 157 -5.76 -9.52 -6.18
C LEU A 157 -6.59 -10.09 -7.34
N GLN A 158 -5.92 -10.64 -8.38
CA GLN A 158 -6.60 -11.33 -9.48
C GLN A 158 -7.21 -12.66 -9.04
N GLN A 159 -6.68 -13.29 -8.00
CA GLN A 159 -7.08 -14.62 -7.54
C GLN A 159 -8.05 -14.60 -6.34
N ARG A 160 -8.28 -13.43 -5.74
CA ARG A 160 -9.04 -13.28 -4.51
C ARG A 160 -10.25 -12.37 -4.70
N ASP A 161 -11.38 -12.78 -4.13
CA ASP A 161 -12.56 -11.92 -4.03
C ASP A 161 -12.49 -11.02 -2.80
N VAL A 162 -11.62 -10.02 -2.88
CA VAL A 162 -11.43 -8.97 -1.86
C VAL A 162 -11.39 -7.59 -2.52
N ASP A 163 -11.68 -6.55 -1.75
CA ASP A 163 -11.74 -5.18 -2.24
C ASP A 163 -10.35 -4.55 -2.31
N ALA A 164 -9.47 -4.94 -1.38
CA ALA A 164 -8.10 -4.48 -1.33
C ALA A 164 -7.17 -5.51 -0.68
N LEU A 165 -5.88 -5.39 -0.97
CA LEU A 165 -4.80 -6.14 -0.35
C LEU A 165 -3.86 -5.22 0.40
N ILE A 166 -3.36 -5.70 1.54
CA ILE A 166 -2.33 -5.03 2.32
C ILE A 166 -1.14 -5.99 2.48
N PRO A 167 0.08 -5.58 2.11
CA PRO A 167 1.26 -6.40 2.36
C PRO A 167 1.53 -6.51 3.85
N CYS A 168 1.99 -7.67 4.27
CA CYS A 168 2.38 -7.97 5.64
C CYS A 168 3.76 -8.59 5.67
N CYS A 169 4.67 -8.03 6.45
CA CYS A 169 5.98 -8.62 6.73
C CYS A 169 6.07 -8.89 8.24
N ASN A 170 6.49 -10.09 8.63
CA ASN A 170 6.63 -10.49 10.04
C ASN A 170 5.38 -10.19 10.90
N GLY A 171 4.20 -10.48 10.36
CA GLY A 171 2.91 -10.25 11.04
C GLY A 171 2.46 -8.80 11.13
N ARG A 172 3.23 -7.85 10.59
CA ARG A 172 2.90 -6.41 10.60
C ARG A 172 2.41 -5.97 9.23
N LYS A 173 1.31 -5.21 9.20
CA LYS A 173 0.79 -4.55 7.99
C LYS A 173 1.76 -3.44 7.55
N GLY A 174 1.95 -3.31 6.24
CA GLY A 174 2.83 -2.32 5.64
C GLY A 174 2.21 -1.63 4.42
N HIS A 175 3.07 -0.95 3.66
CA HIS A 175 2.75 -0.23 2.44
C HIS A 175 3.42 -0.86 1.21
N PRO A 176 2.88 -0.66 0.00
CA PRO A 176 1.62 0.01 -0.32
C PRO A 176 0.42 -0.97 -0.30
N PRO A 177 -0.77 -0.56 0.17
CA PRO A 177 -2.00 -1.28 -0.15
C PRO A 177 -2.34 -1.19 -1.64
N LEU A 178 -2.93 -2.25 -2.19
CA LEU A 178 -3.50 -2.32 -3.53
C LEU A 178 -5.02 -2.38 -3.45
N LEU A 179 -5.72 -1.47 -4.12
CA LEU A 179 -7.17 -1.31 -4.04
C LEU A 179 -7.81 -1.55 -5.41
N LYS A 180 -9.02 -2.11 -5.44
CA LYS A 180 -9.86 -2.12 -6.65
C LYS A 180 -10.39 -0.72 -6.96
N ALA A 181 -10.48 -0.37 -8.25
CA ALA A 181 -10.82 0.97 -8.71
C ALA A 181 -12.22 1.43 -8.30
N PHE A 182 -13.19 0.53 -8.10
CA PHE A 182 -14.53 0.90 -7.63
C PHE A 182 -14.51 1.59 -6.25
N LEU A 183 -13.45 1.40 -5.44
CA LEU A 183 -13.27 2.11 -4.19
C LEU A 183 -13.01 3.61 -4.38
N ARG A 184 -12.72 4.10 -5.59
CA ARG A 184 -12.48 5.52 -5.88
C ARG A 184 -13.65 6.41 -5.44
N GLU A 185 -14.88 5.98 -5.71
CA GLU A 185 -16.09 6.75 -5.40
C GLU A 185 -16.34 6.77 -3.89
N ARG A 186 -16.11 5.63 -3.24
CA ARG A 186 -16.15 5.54 -1.77
C ARG A 186 -15.11 6.47 -1.14
N ILE A 187 -13.88 6.50 -1.66
CA ILE A 187 -12.80 7.37 -1.16
C ILE A 187 -13.18 8.86 -1.33
N ALA A 188 -13.68 9.23 -2.50
CA ALA A 188 -14.12 10.59 -2.79
C ALA A 188 -15.22 11.07 -1.81
N GLY A 189 -16.21 10.21 -1.54
CA GLY A 189 -17.34 10.52 -0.67
C GLY A 189 -17.16 10.28 0.83
N TYR A 190 -16.06 9.67 1.28
CA TYR A 190 -15.94 9.20 2.66
C TYR A 190 -15.66 10.31 3.68
N GLY A 191 -16.67 10.75 4.43
CA GLY A 191 -16.52 11.75 5.50
C GLY A 191 -16.20 11.19 6.90
N GLY A 192 -15.83 9.91 7.03
CA GLY A 192 -15.60 9.27 8.32
C GLY A 192 -14.22 9.57 8.93
N GLN A 193 -13.97 9.01 10.12
CA GLN A 193 -12.71 9.14 10.84
C GLN A 193 -11.60 8.24 10.24
N ASP A 194 -10.34 8.49 10.64
CA ASP A 194 -9.15 7.67 10.29
C ASP A 194 -8.81 7.56 8.80
N GLY A 195 -9.38 8.42 7.95
CA GLY A 195 -9.06 8.51 6.52
C GLY A 195 -9.18 7.18 5.79
N LEU A 196 -8.17 6.81 4.99
CA LEU A 196 -8.19 5.58 4.20
C LEU A 196 -8.29 4.33 5.09
N ARG A 197 -7.67 4.34 6.27
CA ARG A 197 -7.76 3.22 7.22
C ARG A 197 -9.19 3.02 7.71
N GLY A 198 -9.88 4.11 8.03
CA GLY A 198 -11.29 4.06 8.44
C GLY A 198 -12.20 3.55 7.32
N LEU A 199 -11.99 4.02 6.09
CA LEU A 199 -12.74 3.53 4.92
C LEU A 199 -12.55 2.02 4.70
N LEU A 200 -11.30 1.55 4.78
CA LEU A 200 -10.95 0.15 4.55
C LEU A 200 -11.46 -0.78 5.66
N ALA A 201 -11.81 -0.27 6.84
CA ALA A 201 -12.41 -1.07 7.91
C ALA A 201 -13.79 -1.63 7.52
N GLY A 202 -14.49 -0.99 6.58
CA GLY A 202 -15.75 -1.46 6.01
C GLY A 202 -15.61 -2.14 4.64
N CYS A 203 -14.45 -2.72 4.33
CA CYS A 203 -14.16 -3.39 3.07
C CYS A 203 -13.66 -4.82 3.33
N SER A 204 -13.77 -5.70 2.33
CA SER A 204 -13.10 -7.00 2.33
C SER A 204 -11.61 -6.82 2.09
N ILE A 205 -10.77 -7.05 3.10
CA ILE A 205 -9.32 -6.84 3.04
C ILE A 205 -8.57 -8.17 3.14
N GLY A 206 -7.79 -8.51 2.12
CA GLY A 206 -6.83 -9.61 2.18
C GLY A 206 -5.47 -9.14 2.69
N LEU A 207 -4.83 -9.94 3.54
CA LEU A 207 -3.44 -9.74 3.92
C LEU A 207 -2.55 -10.65 3.07
N VAL A 208 -1.43 -10.10 2.60
CA VAL A 208 -0.45 -10.85 1.78
C VAL A 208 0.88 -10.88 2.50
N ALA A 209 1.28 -12.07 2.95
CA ALA A 209 2.59 -12.25 3.56
C ALA A 209 3.69 -12.07 2.51
N VAL A 210 4.62 -11.14 2.76
CA VAL A 210 5.75 -10.85 1.88
C VAL A 210 7.06 -10.84 2.67
N PRO A 211 8.15 -11.44 2.16
CA PRO A 211 9.47 -11.40 2.77
C PRO A 211 10.18 -10.07 2.46
N ASP A 212 9.46 -8.96 2.56
CA ASP A 212 9.93 -7.62 2.19
C ASP A 212 9.79 -6.69 3.40
N GLN A 213 10.89 -6.42 4.08
CA GLN A 213 10.90 -5.51 5.22
C GLN A 213 10.69 -4.05 4.79
N GLY A 214 10.96 -3.71 3.52
CA GLY A 214 10.79 -2.38 2.95
C GLY A 214 9.35 -1.87 3.04
N VAL A 215 8.36 -2.77 3.10
CA VAL A 215 6.94 -2.41 3.31
C VAL A 215 6.67 -1.80 4.69
N LEU A 216 7.57 -2.02 5.66
CA LEU A 216 7.44 -1.55 7.04
C LEU A 216 8.33 -0.34 7.37
N LEU A 217 9.32 -0.07 6.52
CA LEU A 217 10.32 0.96 6.77
C LEU A 217 9.81 2.31 6.24
N GLY A 218 9.63 3.26 7.16
CA GLY A 218 9.29 4.64 6.86
C GLY A 218 10.43 5.60 7.23
N MET A 219 10.42 6.84 6.74
CA MET A 219 11.39 7.89 7.09
C MET A 219 10.74 9.15 7.68
N ASN A 220 10.04 8.99 8.81
CA ASN A 220 9.40 10.08 9.53
C ASN A 220 10.32 10.78 10.55
N THR A 221 11.46 10.16 10.89
CA THR A 221 12.48 10.71 11.79
C THR A 221 13.89 10.49 11.23
N PRO A 222 14.91 11.23 11.70
CA PRO A 222 16.29 11.03 11.26
C PRO A 222 16.80 9.61 11.52
N GLU A 223 16.43 9.00 12.65
CA GLU A 223 16.82 7.63 13.02
C GLU A 223 16.22 6.62 12.06
N GLN A 224 14.97 6.84 11.68
CA GLN A 224 14.27 6.04 10.68
C GLN A 224 14.96 6.17 9.31
N PHE A 225 15.31 7.38 8.88
CA PHE A 225 16.07 7.59 7.65
C PHE A 225 17.43 6.86 7.66
N GLN A 226 18.19 6.94 8.76
CA GLN A 226 19.44 6.19 8.92
C GLN A 226 19.22 4.67 8.86
N GLN A 227 18.10 4.17 9.39
CA GLN A 227 17.73 2.77 9.26
C GLN A 227 17.48 2.37 7.81
N LEU A 228 16.82 3.22 7.01
CA LEU A 228 16.64 2.98 5.57
C LEU A 228 17.99 2.94 4.83
N CYS A 229 18.90 3.86 5.14
CA CYS A 229 20.24 3.88 4.54
C CYS A 229 21.02 2.60 4.82
N ARG A 230 21.03 2.13 6.09
CA ARG A 230 21.68 0.88 6.47
C ARG A 230 21.07 -0.33 5.76
N TYR A 231 19.75 -0.42 5.74
CA TYR A 231 19.04 -1.49 5.06
C TYR A 231 19.38 -1.57 3.57
N LEU A 232 19.53 -0.44 2.89
CA LEU A 232 19.95 -0.41 1.49
C LEU A 232 21.40 -0.85 1.31
N ALA A 233 22.31 -0.40 2.17
CA ALA A 233 23.72 -0.81 2.12
C ALA A 233 23.88 -2.32 2.30
N GLU A 234 23.10 -2.94 3.20
CA GLU A 234 23.08 -4.39 3.45
C GLU A 234 22.55 -5.21 2.26
N GLN A 235 21.79 -4.62 1.34
CA GLN A 235 21.31 -5.31 0.13
C GLN A 235 22.20 -5.10 -1.09
N ALA A 236 23.16 -4.18 -1.03
CA ALA A 236 24.10 -3.92 -2.09
C ALA A 236 25.40 -4.74 -1.97
N GLY A 237 25.66 -5.34 -0.80
CA GLY A 237 26.76 -6.26 -0.55
C GLY A 237 26.33 -7.71 -0.65
#